data_AF-Q8MKH1-F1
#
_entry.id   AF-Q8MKH1-F1
#
_cell.length_a   1.000
_cell.length_b   1.000
_cell.length_c   1.000
_cell.angle_alpha   90.00
_cell.angle_beta   90.00
_cell.angle_gamma   90.00
#
_symmetry.space_group_name_H-M   'P 1'
#
loop_
_entity.id
_entity.type
_entity.pdbx_description
1 polymer ?
#
loop_
_entity_poly.entity_id
_entity_poly.type
_entity_poly.pdbx_seq_one_letter_code
_entity_poly.pdbx_strand_id
1 'polypeptide(L)'
;MRMLLHLSLLALGAAHVCANPTARPTSALVKETLALLSTHRTLLMVNETLRIPVPAHKNHQLCTEEIFQGIGTLENQTVQGSGVEKLFQNLSLIKEHIDRQKKKCGQERRRVKQFLDYLQEFLGVINTEWIIES
;
A
#
# COMPACT_ATOMS: atom_id res chain seq x y z
N MET A 1 -8.49 -18.76 70.50
CA MET A 1 -7.44 -18.79 69.45
C MET A 1 -7.97 -18.09 68.21
N ARG A 2 -7.30 -16.99 67.80
CA ARG A 2 -7.54 -16.23 66.57
C ARG A 2 -6.61 -16.78 65.48
N MET A 3 -7.09 -17.00 64.25
CA MET A 3 -6.30 -17.02 63.00
C MET A 3 -7.28 -16.86 61.84
N LEU A 4 -7.57 -15.62 61.44
CA LEU A 4 -6.95 -14.89 60.32
C LEU A 4 -7.35 -15.46 58.95
N LEU A 5 -8.44 -14.89 58.40
CA LEU A 5 -8.79 -14.97 56.98
C LEU A 5 -7.61 -14.49 56.13
N HIS A 6 -7.14 -15.33 55.21
CA HIS A 6 -6.20 -14.93 54.17
C HIS A 6 -6.96 -14.27 53.02
N LEU A 7 -7.08 -12.93 53.09
CA LEU A 7 -7.36 -12.10 51.92
C LEU A 7 -6.14 -12.14 51.00
N SER A 8 -6.25 -12.87 49.89
CA SER A 8 -5.32 -12.73 48.76
C SER A 8 -5.67 -11.47 47.97
N LEU A 9 -4.80 -10.45 48.05
CA LEU A 9 -4.85 -9.21 47.30
C LEU A 9 -4.78 -9.48 45.78
N LEU A 10 -5.78 -8.98 45.05
CA LEU A 10 -5.76 -8.85 43.59
C LEU A 10 -4.76 -7.76 43.19
N ALA A 11 -3.63 -8.16 42.60
CA ALA A 11 -2.75 -7.23 41.90
C ALA A 11 -3.36 -6.91 40.52
N LEU A 12 -4.00 -5.74 40.40
CA LEU A 12 -4.40 -5.18 39.10
C LEU A 12 -3.13 -4.76 38.34
N GLY A 13 -2.63 -5.63 37.47
CA GLY A 13 -1.67 -5.25 36.43
C GLY A 13 -2.39 -4.44 35.36
N ALA A 14 -2.36 -3.12 35.45
CA ALA A 14 -2.75 -2.25 34.35
C ALA A 14 -1.70 -2.33 33.25
N ALA A 15 -1.78 -3.35 32.41
CA ALA A 15 -1.13 -3.33 31.11
C ALA A 15 -1.79 -2.20 30.30
N HIS A 16 -1.18 -1.02 30.32
CA HIS A 16 -1.42 -0.01 29.30
C HIS A 16 -0.99 -0.63 27.97
N VAL A 17 -1.95 -1.30 27.31
CA VAL A 17 -1.86 -1.57 25.89
C VAL A 17 -1.85 -0.19 25.26
N CYS A 18 -0.65 0.32 24.98
CA CYS A 18 -0.48 1.41 24.04
C CYS A 18 -1.19 0.96 22.78
N ALA A 19 -2.39 1.50 22.56
CA ALA A 19 -3.10 1.37 21.31
C ALA A 19 -2.17 2.00 20.27
N ASN A 20 -1.41 1.17 19.55
CA ASN A 20 -0.80 1.60 18.32
C ASN A 20 -1.93 2.24 17.53
N PRO A 21 -1.79 3.50 17.06
CA PRO A 21 -2.77 4.11 16.19
C PRO A 21 -3.01 3.10 15.09
N THR A 22 -4.22 2.54 15.05
CA THR A 22 -4.56 1.43 14.17
C THR A 22 -4.24 1.91 12.77
N ALA A 23 -3.13 1.42 12.22
CA ALA A 23 -2.73 1.74 10.86
C ALA A 23 -3.96 1.43 10.00
N ARG A 24 -4.52 2.46 9.34
CA ARG A 24 -5.71 2.27 8.51
C ARG A 24 -5.43 1.08 7.59
N PRO A 25 -6.32 0.06 7.55
CA PRO A 25 -6.11 -1.06 6.64
C PRO A 25 -5.85 -0.52 5.23
N THR A 26 -4.81 -1.02 4.57
CA THR A 26 -4.44 -0.56 3.22
C THR A 26 -5.64 -0.62 2.26
N SER A 27 -6.54 -1.58 2.45
CA SER A 27 -7.81 -1.71 1.71
C SER A 27 -8.75 -0.51 1.88
N ALA A 28 -8.90 0.00 3.10
CA ALA A 28 -9.72 1.18 3.38
C ALA A 28 -9.12 2.44 2.75
N LEU A 29 -7.79 2.58 2.84
CA LEU A 29 -7.05 3.67 2.21
C LEU A 29 -7.22 3.65 0.68
N VAL A 30 -7.05 2.48 0.03
CA VAL A 30 -7.25 2.33 -1.42
C VAL A 30 -8.68 2.68 -1.82
N LYS A 31 -9.70 2.22 -1.08
CA LYS A 31 -11.10 2.55 -1.35
C LYS A 31 -11.39 4.05 -1.26
N GLU A 32 -10.86 4.72 -0.24
CA GLU A 32 -10.97 6.17 -0.08
C GLU A 32 -10.26 6.91 -1.23
N THR A 33 -9.07 6.43 -1.62
CA THR A 33 -8.29 7.01 -2.73
C THR A 33 -9.01 6.90 -4.06
N LEU A 34 -9.66 5.75 -4.34
CA LEU A 34 -10.49 5.57 -5.53
C LEU A 34 -11.68 6.55 -5.56
N ALA A 35 -12.34 6.77 -4.42
CA ALA A 35 -13.43 7.73 -4.32
C ALA A 35 -12.92 9.16 -4.59
N LEU A 36 -11.81 9.56 -3.97
CA LEU A 36 -11.18 10.86 -4.19
C LEU A 36 -10.74 11.06 -5.65
N LEU A 37 -10.17 10.03 -6.29
CA LEU A 37 -9.79 10.08 -7.70
C LEU A 37 -11.00 10.31 -8.60
N SER A 38 -12.12 9.65 -8.29
CA SER A 38 -13.39 9.85 -9.01
C SER A 38 -13.90 11.28 -8.86
N THR A 39 -13.94 11.81 -7.64
CA THR A 39 -14.42 13.17 -7.34
C THR A 39 -13.57 14.25 -8.01
N HIS A 40 -12.25 14.09 -8.04
CA HIS A 40 -11.33 15.11 -8.58
C HIS A 40 -10.99 14.92 -10.06
N ARG A 41 -11.62 13.96 -10.76
CA ARG A 41 -11.25 13.60 -12.14
C ARG A 41 -11.27 14.79 -13.10
N THR A 42 -12.31 15.63 -13.04
CA THR A 42 -12.43 16.81 -13.91
C THR A 42 -11.31 17.80 -13.67
N LEU A 43 -10.94 18.05 -12.41
CA LEU A 43 -9.84 18.94 -12.04
C LEU A 43 -8.49 18.41 -12.57
N LEU A 44 -8.24 17.11 -12.42
CA LEU A 44 -6.99 16.47 -12.86
C LEU A 44 -6.82 16.47 -14.39
N MET A 45 -7.92 16.66 -15.14
CA MET A 45 -7.92 16.70 -16.60
C MET A 45 -7.86 18.11 -17.19
N VAL A 46 -7.75 19.16 -16.35
CA VAL A 46 -7.77 20.57 -16.82
C VAL A 46 -6.67 20.88 -17.83
N ASN A 47 -5.47 20.31 -17.66
CA ASN A 47 -4.39 20.47 -18.63
C ASN A 47 -4.47 19.39 -19.72
N GLU A 48 -5.22 19.65 -20.78
CA GLU A 48 -5.42 18.72 -21.90
C GLU A 48 -4.16 18.44 -22.74
N THR A 49 -3.13 19.28 -22.59
CA THR A 49 -1.86 19.13 -23.32
C THR A 49 -0.86 18.23 -22.62
N LEU A 50 -1.06 17.97 -21.31
CA LEU A 50 -0.15 17.19 -20.50
C LEU A 50 -0.06 15.75 -21.00
N ARG A 51 1.16 15.26 -21.21
CA ARG A 51 1.43 13.88 -21.62
C ARG A 51 2.09 13.13 -20.47
N ILE A 52 1.43 12.08 -20.00
CA ILE A 52 1.93 11.18 -18.95
C ILE A 52 2.05 9.78 -19.56
N PRO A 53 3.16 9.04 -19.33
CA PRO A 53 3.29 7.67 -19.79
C PRO A 53 2.18 6.77 -19.25
N VAL A 54 1.57 5.97 -20.13
CA VAL A 54 0.57 4.95 -19.75
C VAL A 54 1.08 3.60 -20.24
N PRO A 55 1.27 2.60 -19.35
CA PRO A 55 1.69 1.26 -19.75
C PRO A 55 0.75 0.64 -20.79
N ALA A 56 1.31 0.04 -21.83
CA ALA A 56 0.54 -0.59 -22.91
C ALA A 56 -0.07 -1.95 -22.54
N HIS A 57 0.31 -2.53 -21.40
CA HIS A 57 -0.14 -3.83 -20.91
C HIS A 57 -0.79 -3.73 -19.53
N LYS A 58 -1.52 -4.79 -19.12
CA LYS A 58 -2.25 -4.82 -17.85
C LYS A 58 -1.47 -5.38 -16.65
N ASN A 59 -0.20 -5.72 -16.83
CA ASN A 59 0.67 -6.21 -15.74
C ASN A 59 1.14 -5.04 -14.84
N HIS A 60 0.21 -4.45 -14.09
CA HIS A 60 0.44 -3.21 -13.31
C HIS A 60 1.62 -3.30 -12.33
N GLN A 61 1.88 -4.47 -11.77
CA GLN A 61 2.97 -4.68 -10.80
C GLN A 61 4.36 -4.40 -11.40
N LEU A 62 4.52 -4.58 -12.71
CA LEU A 62 5.78 -4.33 -13.42
C LEU A 62 6.06 -2.83 -13.60
N CYS A 63 5.03 -1.99 -13.62
CA CYS A 63 5.13 -0.57 -13.97
C CYS A 63 4.88 0.38 -12.78
N THR A 64 5.10 -0.10 -11.56
CA THR A 64 4.81 0.70 -10.35
C THR A 64 5.61 2.01 -10.32
N GLU A 65 6.83 2.02 -10.83
CA GLU A 65 7.69 3.22 -10.84
C GLU A 65 7.20 4.26 -11.83
N GLU A 66 6.88 3.85 -13.06
CA GLU A 66 6.31 4.72 -14.10
C GLU A 66 4.97 5.32 -13.64
N ILE A 67 4.12 4.51 -12.99
CA ILE A 67 2.84 4.98 -12.42
C ILE A 67 3.08 6.11 -11.41
N PHE A 68 4.01 5.93 -10.46
CA PHE A 68 4.26 6.96 -9.44
C PHE A 68 5.02 8.19 -9.98
N GLN A 69 5.84 8.04 -11.02
CA GLN A 69 6.41 9.19 -11.74
C GLN A 69 5.31 10.00 -12.45
N GLY A 70 4.34 9.33 -13.07
CA GLY A 70 3.17 9.97 -13.67
C GLY A 70 2.33 10.72 -12.64
N ILE A 71 2.12 10.14 -11.45
CA ILE A 71 1.44 10.81 -10.34
C ILE A 71 2.19 12.08 -9.91
N GLY A 72 3.52 12.02 -9.74
CA GLY A 72 4.32 13.19 -9.38
C GLY A 72 4.27 14.30 -10.45
N THR A 73 4.23 13.91 -11.74
CA THR A 73 4.02 14.87 -12.84
C THR A 73 2.66 15.55 -12.75
N LEU A 74 1.60 14.78 -12.45
CA LEU A 74 0.24 15.29 -12.29
C LEU A 74 0.11 16.21 -11.07
N GLU A 75 0.73 15.83 -9.95
CA GLU A 75 0.76 16.63 -8.72
C GLU A 75 1.41 18.00 -8.95
N ASN A 76 2.57 18.03 -9.61
CA ASN A 76 3.30 19.27 -9.91
C ASN A 76 2.53 20.25 -10.82
N GLN A 77 1.58 19.74 -11.61
CA GLN A 77 0.73 20.54 -12.51
C GLN A 77 -0.60 20.93 -11.86
N THR A 78 -0.95 20.34 -10.72
CA THR A 78 -2.22 20.61 -10.05
C THR A 78 -2.08 21.80 -9.10
N VAL A 79 -3.04 22.72 -9.16
CA VAL A 79 -3.02 23.94 -8.32
C VAL A 79 -3.18 23.56 -6.84
N GLN A 80 -2.29 24.05 -5.98
CA GLN A 80 -2.42 23.88 -4.54
C GLN A 80 -3.63 24.63 -3.97
N GLY A 81 -4.30 24.04 -2.99
CA GLY A 81 -5.53 24.56 -2.38
C GLY A 81 -6.82 24.09 -3.06
N SER A 82 -6.75 23.16 -4.02
CA SER A 82 -7.91 22.68 -4.79
C SER A 82 -8.70 21.56 -4.11
N GLY A 83 -8.35 21.19 -2.87
CA GLY A 83 -8.97 20.08 -2.12
C GLY A 83 -8.47 18.69 -2.53
N VAL A 84 -7.57 18.62 -3.52
CA VAL A 84 -7.00 17.38 -4.08
C VAL A 84 -5.84 16.84 -3.24
N GLU A 85 -5.35 17.59 -2.26
CA GLU A 85 -4.14 17.27 -1.49
C GLU A 85 -4.28 15.90 -0.81
N LYS A 86 -5.48 15.59 -0.32
CA LYS A 86 -5.77 14.31 0.32
C LYS A 86 -5.63 13.13 -0.65
N LEU A 87 -5.93 13.32 -1.94
CA LEU A 87 -5.71 12.29 -2.96
C LEU A 87 -4.21 11.99 -3.10
N PHE A 88 -3.36 13.01 -3.25
CA PHE A 88 -1.92 12.83 -3.40
C PHE A 88 -1.26 12.30 -2.13
N GLN A 89 -1.69 12.75 -0.94
CA GLN A 89 -1.26 12.19 0.35
C GLN A 89 -1.57 10.69 0.43
N ASN A 90 -2.79 10.29 0.07
CA ASN A 90 -3.16 8.87 0.09
C ASN A 90 -2.33 8.05 -0.93
N LEU A 91 -2.08 8.58 -2.12
CA LEU A 91 -1.21 7.94 -3.13
C LEU A 91 0.23 7.79 -2.62
N SER A 92 0.77 8.79 -1.91
CA SER A 92 2.10 8.70 -1.28
C SER A 92 2.15 7.60 -0.22
N LEU A 93 1.13 7.50 0.64
CA LEU A 93 1.06 6.41 1.64
C LEU A 93 0.97 5.02 1.00
N ILE A 94 0.25 4.89 -0.13
CA ILE A 94 0.21 3.66 -0.91
C ILE A 94 1.60 3.36 -1.52
N LYS A 95 2.30 4.37 -2.05
CA LYS A 95 3.67 4.23 -2.54
C LYS A 95 4.61 3.70 -1.46
N GLU A 96 4.59 4.31 -0.28
CA GLU A 96 5.41 3.88 0.86
C GLU A 96 5.09 2.44 1.29
N HIS A 97 3.82 2.02 1.19
CA HIS A 97 3.46 0.62 1.43
C HIS A 97 4.13 -0.29 0.39
N ILE A 98 4.03 0.02 -0.90
CA ILE A 98 4.64 -0.76 -1.99
C ILE A 98 6.17 -0.82 -1.83
N ASP A 99 6.82 0.32 -1.57
CA ASP A 99 8.27 0.41 -1.39
C ASP A 99 8.74 -0.44 -0.19
N ARG A 100 7.94 -0.49 0.89
CA ARG A 100 8.21 -1.39 2.02
C ARG A 100 8.07 -2.87 1.65
N GLN A 101 7.11 -3.24 0.80
CA GLN A 101 7.01 -4.64 0.34
C GLN A 101 8.17 -5.00 -0.59
N LYS A 102 8.57 -4.10 -1.52
CA LYS A 102 9.73 -4.32 -2.41
C LYS A 102 11.01 -4.61 -1.61
N LYS A 103 11.25 -3.88 -0.50
CA LYS A 103 12.40 -4.13 0.39
C LYS A 103 12.43 -5.54 0.99
N LYS A 104 11.27 -6.20 1.15
CA LYS A 104 11.19 -7.56 1.70
C LYS A 104 11.58 -8.65 0.70
N CYS A 105 11.55 -8.38 -0.61
CA CYS A 105 11.84 -9.37 -1.64
C CYS A 105 13.21 -10.04 -1.49
N GLY A 106 14.23 -9.29 -1.06
CA GLY A 106 15.59 -9.80 -0.84
C GLY A 106 16.02 -9.89 0.62
N GLN A 107 15.10 -9.65 1.56
CA GLN A 107 15.46 -9.51 2.98
C GLN A 107 15.86 -10.86 3.61
N GLU A 108 15.28 -11.97 3.15
CA GLU A 108 15.50 -13.28 3.73
C GLU A 108 16.12 -14.24 2.74
N ARG A 109 17.23 -14.89 3.15
CA ARG A 109 17.87 -15.95 2.37
C ARG A 109 17.35 -17.30 2.83
N ARG A 110 16.75 -18.05 1.91
CA ARG A 110 16.13 -19.36 2.16
C ARG A 110 16.89 -20.48 1.45
N ARG A 111 16.56 -21.74 1.78
CA ARG A 111 17.17 -22.91 1.12
C ARG A 111 16.64 -23.05 -0.31
N VAL A 112 17.41 -23.74 -1.16
CA VAL A 112 17.08 -23.94 -2.60
C VAL A 112 15.66 -24.47 -2.80
N LYS A 113 15.21 -25.45 -2.01
CA LYS A 113 13.84 -25.98 -2.11
C LYS A 113 12.77 -24.87 -2.03
N GLN A 114 12.85 -24.01 -1.02
CA GLN A 114 11.89 -22.92 -0.81
C GLN A 114 11.93 -21.89 -1.94
N PHE A 115 13.13 -21.65 -2.50
CA PHE A 115 13.27 -20.79 -3.67
C PHE A 115 12.63 -21.42 -4.93
N LEU A 116 12.83 -22.72 -5.16
CA LEU A 116 12.22 -23.43 -6.28
C LEU A 116 10.70 -23.50 -6.16
N ASP A 117 10.17 -23.70 -4.95
CA ASP A 117 8.72 -23.64 -4.67
C ASP A 117 8.17 -22.25 -5.06
N TYR A 118 8.83 -21.17 -4.63
CA TYR A 118 8.45 -19.79 -4.99
C TYR A 118 8.60 -19.51 -6.50
N LEU A 119 9.64 -20.03 -7.15
CA LEU A 119 9.87 -19.89 -8.58
C LEU A 119 8.76 -20.59 -9.39
N GLN A 120 8.31 -21.76 -8.94
CA GLN A 120 7.21 -22.48 -9.57
C GLN A 120 5.90 -21.68 -9.48
N GLU A 121 5.60 -21.09 -8.32
CA GLU A 121 4.46 -20.19 -8.16
C GLU A 121 4.55 -18.97 -9.11
N PHE A 122 5.73 -18.35 -9.18
CA PHE A 122 5.98 -17.21 -10.07
C PHE A 122 5.75 -17.55 -11.55
N LEU A 123 6.31 -18.67 -12.02
CA LEU A 123 6.12 -19.14 -13.41
C LEU A 123 4.64 -19.50 -13.67
N GLY A 124 3.94 -20.03 -12.67
CA GLY A 124 2.51 -20.28 -12.73
C GLY A 124 1.71 -19.00 -13.02
N VAL A 125 1.96 -17.93 -12.26
CA VAL A 125 1.32 -16.61 -12.47
C VAL A 125 1.62 -16.06 -13.86
N ILE A 126 2.87 -16.15 -14.33
CA ILE A 126 3.21 -15.72 -15.70
C ILE A 126 2.39 -16.49 -16.74
N ASN A 127 2.28 -17.81 -16.58
CA ASN A 127 1.59 -18.65 -17.55
C ASN A 127 0.06 -18.44 -17.54
N THR A 128 -0.54 -18.12 -16.40
CA THR A 128 -2.02 -18.05 -16.29
C THR A 128 -2.58 -16.64 -16.32
N GLU A 129 -1.87 -15.66 -15.77
CA GLU A 129 -2.40 -14.30 -15.57
C GLU A 129 -1.84 -13.30 -16.57
N TRP A 130 -0.61 -13.51 -17.06
CA TRP A 130 -0.01 -12.57 -18.00
C TRP A 130 -0.44 -12.91 -19.41
N ILE A 131 -1.09 -11.95 -20.07
CA ILE A 131 -1.30 -12.03 -21.51
C ILE A 131 0.05 -11.77 -22.16
N ILE A 132 0.76 -12.85 -22.51
CA ILE A 132 1.97 -12.78 -23.31
C ILE A 132 1.48 -12.57 -24.75
N GLU A 133 1.38 -11.31 -25.17
CA GLU A 133 1.25 -11.01 -26.60
C GLU A 133 2.47 -11.62 -27.30
N SER A 134 2.21 -12.60 -28.17
CA SER A 134 3.20 -13.34 -28.96
C SER A 134 3.46 -12.63 -30.27
#